data_AF-A0A2G9SHK0-F1
#
_entry.id   AF-A0A2G9SHK0-F1
#
_cell.length_a   1.000
_cell.length_b   1.000
_cell.length_c   1.000
_cell.angle_alpha   90.00
_cell.angle_beta   90.00
_cell.angle_gamma   90.00
#
_symmetry.space_group_name_H-M   'P 1'
#
loop_
_entity.id
_entity.type
_entity.pdbx_description
1 polymer ?
#
loop_
_entity_poly.entity_id
_entity_poly.type
_entity_poly.pdbx_seq_one_letter_code
_entity_poly.pdbx_strand_id
1 'polypeptide(L)'
;GDRIGPSSLLYGAHRLPIEQEELNSFLWTVKRNPPAYLFGTIHVPYTRVWDFIPQNSKKAFQESNNVYFELDLTDPYTISALASCQMLPQGENLQDVLPKDLYRRLKRHLEYVKLMMPHWMTPDQRGKGLYADYLFNAIAGNWERKRPVWVMLM
;
A
#
# COMPACT_ATOMS: atom_id res chain seq x y z
N GLY A 1 -53.79 50.89 -1.31
CA GLY A 1 -53.77 49.69 -0.48
C GLY A 1 -53.44 48.52 -1.36
N ASP A 2 -52.31 47.88 -1.07
CA ASP A 2 -51.84 46.50 -1.35
C ASP A 2 -52.30 45.84 -2.67
N ARG A 3 -51.42 45.28 -3.52
CA ARG A 3 -50.32 44.35 -3.21
C ARG A 3 -49.54 44.00 -4.51
N ILE A 4 -48.31 43.46 -4.36
CA ILE A 4 -47.50 42.62 -5.30
C ILE A 4 -46.52 43.39 -6.23
N GLY A 5 -45.22 43.07 -6.30
CA GLY A 5 -44.46 41.95 -5.74
C GLY A 5 -42.93 42.11 -5.92
N PRO A 6 -42.10 41.13 -5.50
CA PRO A 6 -40.67 41.16 -5.73
C PRO A 6 -40.31 40.39 -7.01
N SER A 7 -39.64 41.09 -7.93
CA SER A 7 -38.77 40.50 -8.92
C SER A 7 -37.36 40.40 -8.32
N SER A 8 -36.81 39.21 -8.21
CA SER A 8 -35.38 39.01 -8.47
C SER A 8 -35.10 37.53 -8.69
N LEU A 9 -34.60 37.31 -9.89
CA LEU A 9 -34.14 36.07 -10.51
C LEU A 9 -32.99 35.40 -9.73
N LEU A 10 -33.06 34.06 -9.72
CA LEU A 10 -31.98 33.12 -10.04
C LEU A 10 -30.64 33.28 -9.32
N TYR A 11 -30.46 32.52 -8.24
CA TYR A 11 -29.17 31.85 -7.99
C TYR A 11 -29.39 30.34 -7.89
N GLY A 12 -28.49 29.63 -8.58
CA GLY A 12 -28.63 28.26 -9.04
C GLY A 12 -28.77 27.18 -7.96
N ALA A 13 -29.25 26.05 -8.45
CA ALA A 13 -29.50 24.82 -7.72
C ALA A 13 -28.37 24.45 -6.75
N HIS A 14 -28.64 24.54 -5.45
CA HIS A 14 -28.02 23.69 -4.46
C HIS A 14 -28.36 22.24 -4.83
N ARG A 15 -27.38 21.53 -5.39
CA ARG A 15 -27.43 20.07 -5.52
C ARG A 15 -27.55 19.53 -4.09
N LEU A 16 -28.70 18.92 -3.77
CA LEU A 16 -28.94 18.24 -2.49
C LEU A 16 -27.76 17.30 -2.19
N PRO A 17 -27.29 17.22 -0.94
CA PRO A 17 -26.25 16.25 -0.60
C PRO A 17 -26.77 14.86 -0.97
N ILE A 18 -26.01 14.15 -1.80
CA ILE A 18 -26.27 12.73 -2.10
C ILE A 18 -26.42 12.05 -0.73
N GLU A 19 -27.55 11.38 -0.48
CA GLU A 19 -27.75 10.63 0.75
C GLU A 19 -26.61 9.63 0.89
N GLN A 20 -25.88 9.66 2.02
CA GLN A 20 -24.69 8.84 2.23
C GLN A 20 -24.95 7.33 2.08
N GLU A 21 -26.21 6.91 2.19
CA GLU A 21 -26.64 5.52 2.03
C GLU A 21 -26.34 4.94 0.64
N GLU A 22 -26.22 5.78 -0.39
CA GLU A 22 -25.93 5.33 -1.77
C GLU A 22 -24.42 5.20 -2.09
N LEU A 23 -23.53 5.67 -1.20
CA LEU A 23 -22.09 5.72 -1.48
C LEU A 23 -21.35 4.52 -0.88
N ASN A 24 -20.57 3.83 -1.73
CA ASN A 24 -19.63 2.82 -1.24
C ASN A 24 -18.57 3.50 -0.37
N SER A 25 -18.61 3.21 0.93
CA SER A 25 -17.69 3.80 1.90
C SER A 25 -16.25 3.29 1.80
N PHE A 26 -15.95 2.31 0.95
CA PHE A 26 -14.64 1.64 0.89
C PHE A 26 -14.14 1.13 2.25
N LEU A 27 -15.07 0.95 3.20
CA LEU A 27 -14.82 0.47 4.55
C LEU A 27 -15.18 -1.01 4.61
N TRP A 28 -14.16 -1.84 4.78
CA TRP A 28 -14.29 -3.26 4.99
C TRP A 28 -14.23 -3.56 6.48
N THR A 29 -15.16 -4.37 6.98
CA THR A 29 -15.20 -4.78 8.38
C THR A 29 -14.83 -6.25 8.51
N VAL A 30 -13.80 -6.54 9.31
CA VAL A 30 -13.44 -7.89 9.73
C VAL A 30 -14.23 -8.24 10.98
N LYS A 31 -15.05 -9.30 10.90
CA LYS A 31 -15.90 -9.75 12.00
C LYS A 31 -15.07 -10.37 13.13
N ARG A 32 -14.85 -9.61 14.21
CA ARG A 32 -14.20 -10.02 15.47
C ARG A 32 -14.66 -9.12 16.63
N ASN A 33 -14.27 -9.42 17.86
CA ASN A 33 -14.55 -8.61 19.05
C ASN A 33 -13.25 -8.18 19.75
N PRO A 34 -12.89 -6.87 19.79
CA PRO A 34 -13.54 -5.77 19.06
C PRO A 34 -13.32 -5.90 17.54
N PRO A 35 -14.17 -5.27 16.71
CA PRO A 35 -14.07 -5.32 15.25
C PRO A 35 -12.76 -4.72 14.75
N ALA A 36 -12.32 -5.15 13.56
CA ALA A 36 -11.21 -4.50 12.85
C ALA A 36 -11.71 -4.00 11.49
N TYR A 37 -11.12 -2.90 11.03
CA TYR A 37 -11.55 -2.22 9.81
C TYR A 37 -10.38 -2.07 8.85
N LEU A 38 -10.65 -2.20 7.56
CA LEU A 38 -9.76 -1.81 6.49
C LEU A 38 -10.47 -0.74 5.66
N PHE A 39 -9.87 0.43 5.58
CA PHE A 39 -10.41 1.57 4.85
C PHE A 39 -9.43 1.96 3.76
N GLY A 40 -9.86 2.04 2.50
CA GLY A 40 -8.92 2.37 1.42
C GLY A 40 -9.52 2.73 0.07
N THR A 41 -9.21 3.94 -0.39
CA THR A 41 -8.92 4.39 -1.79
C THR A 41 -8.12 5.70 -1.81
N ILE A 42 -7.53 6.14 -0.68
CA ILE A 42 -6.92 7.48 -0.55
C ILE A 42 -5.39 7.33 -0.50
N HIS A 43 -4.74 7.60 -1.63
CA HIS A 43 -3.27 7.62 -1.74
C HIS A 43 -2.64 8.97 -1.37
N VAL A 44 -3.44 9.99 -1.05
CA VAL A 44 -2.96 11.33 -0.75
C VAL A 44 -3.51 11.78 0.60
N PRO A 45 -2.67 12.05 1.62
CA PRO A 45 -3.11 12.57 2.91
C PRO A 45 -3.55 14.02 2.74
N TYR A 46 -4.78 14.23 2.27
CA TYR A 46 -5.31 15.56 2.02
C TYR A 46 -6.50 15.85 2.94
N THR A 47 -6.27 16.66 3.96
CA THR A 47 -7.27 16.94 5.01
C THR A 47 -8.60 17.48 4.47
N ARG A 48 -8.59 18.15 3.30
CA ARG A 48 -9.81 18.65 2.66
C ARG A 48 -10.77 17.57 2.17
N VAL A 49 -10.32 16.31 2.04
CA VAL A 49 -11.25 15.22 1.70
C VAL A 49 -12.05 14.73 2.90
N TRP A 50 -11.66 15.10 4.12
CA TRP A 50 -12.29 14.60 5.35
C TRP A 50 -13.80 14.88 5.42
N ASP A 51 -14.23 16.05 4.96
CA ASP A 51 -15.64 16.43 4.95
C ASP A 51 -16.49 15.52 4.05
N PHE A 52 -15.86 14.93 3.02
CA PHE A 52 -16.50 14.04 2.05
C PHE A 52 -16.39 12.55 2.42
N ILE A 53 -15.69 12.20 3.51
CA ILE A 53 -15.61 10.82 3.99
C ILE A 53 -16.95 10.40 4.63
N PRO A 54 -17.51 9.24 4.26
CA PRO A 54 -18.76 8.71 4.82
C PRO A 54 -18.74 8.57 6.35
N GLN A 55 -19.88 8.78 6.98
CA GLN A 55 -19.97 8.85 8.44
C GLN A 55 -19.64 7.52 9.13
N ASN A 56 -19.95 6.39 8.48
CA ASN A 56 -19.59 5.07 9.00
C ASN A 56 -18.07 4.88 9.10
N SER A 57 -17.29 5.39 8.14
CA SER A 57 -15.82 5.37 8.20
C SER A 57 -15.28 6.30 9.30
N LYS A 58 -15.87 7.49 9.46
CA LYS A 58 -15.53 8.40 10.57
C LYS A 58 -15.77 7.77 11.94
N LYS A 59 -16.91 7.08 12.09
CA LYS A 59 -17.27 6.34 13.31
C LYS A 59 -16.30 5.20 13.58
N ALA A 60 -16.00 4.36 12.58
CA ALA A 60 -15.03 3.28 12.71
C ALA A 60 -13.64 3.78 13.13
N PHE A 61 -13.22 4.94 12.59
CA PHE A 61 -11.97 5.58 12.98
C PHE A 61 -11.98 6.05 14.45
N GLN A 62 -13.06 6.68 14.91
CA GLN A 62 -13.21 7.15 16.30
C GLN A 62 -13.30 6.01 17.32
N GLU A 63 -13.95 4.90 16.96
CA GLU A 63 -14.12 3.74 17.85
C GLU A 63 -12.87 2.85 17.91
N SER A 64 -11.93 3.01 16.98
CA SER A 64 -10.70 2.21 16.93
C SER A 64 -9.71 2.64 18.00
N ASN A 65 -9.28 1.70 18.85
CA ASN A 65 -8.24 1.96 19.85
C ASN A 65 -6.85 2.19 19.23
N ASN A 66 -6.59 1.58 18.07
CA ASN A 66 -5.34 1.71 17.32
C ASN A 66 -5.66 1.96 15.85
N VAL A 67 -4.91 2.87 15.23
CA VAL A 67 -5.03 3.19 13.81
C VAL A 67 -3.65 3.07 13.17
N TYR A 68 -3.58 2.35 12.06
CA TYR A 68 -2.37 2.15 11.27
C TYR A 68 -2.58 2.75 9.88
N PHE A 69 -1.60 3.50 9.41
CA PHE A 69 -1.60 4.13 8.09
C PHE A 69 -0.62 3.43 7.15
N GLU A 70 -0.68 3.78 5.87
CA GLU A 70 0.35 3.39 4.89
C GLU A 70 1.72 3.89 5.34
N LEU A 71 2.76 3.12 5.04
CA LEU A 71 4.13 3.50 5.34
C LEU A 71 4.52 4.72 4.49
N ASP A 72 5.08 5.74 5.13
CA ASP A 72 5.64 6.89 4.43
C ASP A 72 6.99 6.51 3.81
N LEU A 73 6.97 6.06 2.57
CA LEU A 73 8.19 5.72 1.82
C LEU A 73 8.95 6.96 1.32
N THR A 74 8.54 8.17 1.70
CA THR A 74 9.32 9.40 1.48
C THR A 74 10.20 9.76 2.68
N ASP A 75 9.88 9.22 3.86
CA ASP A 75 10.67 9.38 5.08
C ASP A 75 11.89 8.42 5.08
N PRO A 76 13.13 8.94 5.11
CA PRO A 76 14.34 8.12 5.17
C PRO A 76 14.39 7.19 6.39
N TYR A 77 13.81 7.60 7.52
CA TYR A 77 13.77 6.76 8.71
C TYR A 77 12.88 5.54 8.50
N THR A 78 11.68 5.72 7.94
CA THR A 78 10.77 4.63 7.57
C THR A 78 11.44 3.66 6.58
N ILE A 79 12.14 4.16 5.56
CA ILE A 79 12.89 3.31 4.61
C ILE A 79 13.95 2.49 5.34
N SER A 80 14.74 3.11 6.23
CA SER A 80 15.80 2.44 6.99
C SER A 80 15.25 1.37 7.94
N ALA A 81 14.16 1.68 8.64
CA ALA A 81 13.46 0.73 9.50
C ALA A 81 12.93 -0.44 8.68
N LEU A 82 12.33 -0.18 7.51
CA LEU A 82 11.81 -1.22 6.62
C LEU A 82 12.93 -2.15 6.11
N ALA A 83 14.06 -1.58 5.67
CA ALA A 83 15.23 -2.34 5.24
C ALA A 83 15.75 -3.27 6.35
N SER A 84 15.68 -2.83 7.60
CA SER A 84 16.05 -3.64 8.76
C SER A 84 15.00 -4.72 9.05
N CYS A 85 13.71 -4.39 9.01
CA CYS A 85 12.59 -5.30 9.24
C CYS A 85 12.50 -6.42 8.19
N GLN A 86 13.03 -6.19 6.98
CA GLN A 86 13.11 -7.19 5.92
C GLN A 86 13.95 -8.41 6.30
N MET A 87 14.92 -8.22 7.19
CA MET A 87 15.91 -9.23 7.51
C MET A 87 15.44 -10.17 8.62
N LEU A 88 15.88 -11.42 8.52
CA LEU A 88 15.82 -12.39 9.60
C LEU A 88 16.76 -11.97 10.74
N PRO A 89 16.48 -12.40 11.99
CA PRO A 89 17.39 -12.22 13.12
C PRO A 89 18.83 -12.63 12.80
N GLN A 90 19.80 -12.02 13.48
CA GLN A 90 21.22 -12.36 13.28
C GLN A 90 21.45 -13.86 13.50
N GLY A 91 22.21 -14.48 12.60
CA GLY A 91 22.48 -15.93 12.64
C GLY A 91 21.44 -16.82 11.94
N GLU A 92 20.22 -16.34 11.69
CA GLU A 92 19.18 -17.14 11.00
C GLU A 92 19.24 -17.00 9.48
N ASN A 93 18.89 -18.08 8.77
CA ASN A 93 18.77 -18.11 7.32
C ASN A 93 17.40 -18.63 6.90
N LEU A 94 16.96 -18.25 5.71
CA LEU A 94 15.67 -18.66 5.16
C LEU A 94 15.55 -20.18 5.00
N GLN A 95 16.67 -20.90 4.79
CA GLN A 95 16.69 -22.36 4.77
C GLN A 95 16.29 -23.00 6.11
N ASP A 96 16.44 -22.27 7.22
CA ASP A 96 16.09 -22.74 8.57
C ASP A 96 14.60 -22.57 8.86
N VAL A 97 13.94 -21.65 8.13
CA VAL A 97 12.51 -21.30 8.29
C VAL A 97 11.63 -22.00 7.27
N LEU A 98 12.11 -22.21 6.04
CA LEU A 98 11.34 -22.82 4.97
C LEU A 98 11.52 -24.36 4.90
N PRO A 99 10.48 -25.11 4.48
CA PRO A 99 10.66 -26.50 4.10
C PRO A 99 11.75 -26.66 3.04
N LYS A 100 12.61 -27.67 3.19
CA LYS A 100 13.80 -27.90 2.33
C LYS A 100 13.48 -27.86 0.83
N ASP A 101 12.38 -28.49 0.42
CA ASP A 101 12.00 -28.53 -0.99
C ASP A 101 11.52 -27.17 -1.52
N LEU A 102 10.87 -26.37 -0.68
CA LEU A 102 10.45 -25.01 -1.04
C LEU A 102 11.67 -24.09 -1.19
N TYR A 103 12.62 -24.16 -0.25
CA TYR A 103 13.88 -23.42 -0.35
C TYR A 103 14.64 -23.80 -1.63
N ARG A 104 14.75 -25.10 -1.96
CA ARG A 104 15.41 -25.55 -3.19
C ARG A 104 14.73 -25.02 -4.46
N ARG A 105 13.39 -25.01 -4.49
CA ARG A 105 12.61 -24.46 -5.62
C ARG A 105 12.83 -22.96 -5.79
N LEU A 106 12.80 -22.22 -4.68
CA LEU A 106 13.06 -20.79 -4.66
C LEU A 106 14.47 -20.46 -5.15
N LYS A 107 15.49 -21.15 -4.61
CA LYS A 107 16.88 -20.98 -5.01
C LYS A 107 17.07 -21.15 -6.51
N ARG A 108 16.57 -22.26 -7.06
CA ARG A 108 16.63 -22.54 -8.50
C ARG A 108 15.91 -21.48 -9.34
N HIS A 109 14.78 -20.95 -8.84
CA HIS A 109 14.06 -19.90 -9.54
C HIS A 109 14.84 -18.58 -9.57
N LEU A 110 15.43 -18.18 -8.45
CA LEU A 110 16.24 -16.96 -8.39
C LEU A 110 17.54 -17.07 -9.20
N GLU A 111 18.16 -18.25 -9.24
CA GLU A 111 19.29 -18.54 -10.15
C GLU A 111 18.89 -18.40 -11.62
N TYR A 112 17.72 -18.92 -12.01
CA TYR A 112 17.16 -18.75 -13.35
C TYR A 112 16.90 -17.27 -13.67
N VAL A 113 16.26 -16.54 -12.76
CA VAL A 113 15.98 -15.10 -12.90
C VAL A 113 17.28 -14.32 -13.11
N LYS A 114 18.32 -14.58 -12.30
CA LYS A 114 19.62 -13.94 -12.43
C LYS A 114 20.25 -14.17 -13.82
N LEU A 115 20.19 -15.41 -14.31
CA LEU A 115 20.73 -15.78 -15.63
C LEU A 115 19.95 -15.15 -16.79
N MET A 116 18.63 -15.01 -16.65
CA MET A 116 17.77 -14.48 -17.70
C MET A 116 17.69 -12.95 -17.70
N MET A 117 17.91 -12.29 -16.56
CA MET A 117 17.77 -10.86 -16.40
C MET A 117 18.47 -10.01 -17.48
N PRO A 118 19.72 -10.30 -17.90
CA PRO A 118 20.35 -9.57 -19.01
C PRO A 118 19.50 -9.57 -20.28
N HIS A 119 18.84 -10.68 -20.61
CA HIS A 119 18.04 -10.85 -21.82
C HIS A 119 16.71 -10.08 -21.77
N TRP A 120 16.21 -9.77 -20.57
CA TRP A 120 14.97 -9.00 -20.39
C TRP A 120 15.20 -7.48 -20.37
N MET A 121 16.44 -7.05 -20.18
CA MET A 121 16.78 -5.63 -20.13
C MET A 121 16.82 -5.02 -21.52
N THR A 122 16.17 -3.87 -21.67
CA THR A 122 16.23 -3.09 -22.90
C THR A 122 17.61 -2.45 -23.09
N PRO A 123 18.03 -2.16 -24.33
CA PRO A 123 19.27 -1.43 -24.59
C PRO A 123 19.35 -0.10 -23.83
N ASP A 124 18.23 0.63 -23.72
CA ASP A 124 18.14 1.90 -23.00
C ASP A 124 18.40 1.75 -21.49
N GLN A 125 17.97 0.64 -20.88
CA GLN A 125 18.24 0.36 -19.47
C GLN A 125 19.74 0.09 -19.25
N ARG A 126 20.38 -0.66 -20.16
CA ARG A 126 21.83 -0.93 -20.10
C ARG A 126 22.65 0.35 -20.31
N GLY A 127 22.21 1.23 -21.21
CA GLY A 127 22.87 2.51 -21.49
C GLY A 127 22.85 3.51 -20.33
N LYS A 128 21.98 3.32 -19.33
CA LYS A 128 21.91 4.13 -18.09
C LYS A 128 22.81 3.61 -16.97
N GLY A 129 23.68 2.63 -17.23
CA GLY A 129 24.57 2.03 -16.23
C GLY A 129 23.88 1.06 -15.27
N LEU A 130 22.63 0.65 -15.56
CA LEU A 130 21.96 -0.44 -14.85
C LEU A 130 22.47 -1.76 -15.44
N TYR A 131 23.33 -2.45 -14.71
CA TYR A 131 23.77 -3.80 -15.07
C TYR A 131 22.80 -4.83 -14.48
N ALA A 132 22.61 -5.97 -15.17
CA ALA A 132 21.70 -7.02 -14.72
C ALA A 132 22.02 -7.51 -13.30
N ASP A 133 23.30 -7.69 -12.96
CA ASP A 133 23.70 -8.08 -11.60
C ASP A 133 23.38 -7.00 -10.56
N TYR A 134 23.51 -5.72 -10.92
CA TYR A 134 23.13 -4.62 -10.03
C TYR A 134 21.63 -4.61 -9.77
N LEU A 135 20.81 -4.75 -10.81
CA LEU A 135 19.35 -4.80 -10.69
C LEU A 135 18.89 -6.03 -9.90
N PHE A 136 19.49 -7.19 -10.19
CA PHE A 136 19.21 -8.41 -9.43
C PHE A 136 19.54 -8.22 -7.95
N ASN A 137 20.71 -7.66 -7.62
CA ASN A 137 21.10 -7.42 -6.23
C ASN A 137 20.21 -6.38 -5.54
N ALA A 138 19.72 -5.36 -6.26
CA ALA A 138 18.79 -4.38 -5.71
C ALA A 138 17.44 -5.01 -5.32
N ILE A 139 16.95 -5.98 -6.11
CA ILE A 139 15.65 -6.64 -5.88
C ILE A 139 15.82 -7.83 -4.92
N ALA A 140 16.69 -8.76 -5.29
CA ALA A 140 16.87 -10.08 -4.67
C ALA A 140 18.21 -10.28 -3.97
N GLY A 141 19.01 -9.23 -3.78
CA GLY A 141 20.23 -9.31 -3.00
C GLY A 141 19.95 -9.81 -1.57
N ASN A 142 20.84 -10.67 -1.08
CA ASN A 142 20.76 -11.26 0.25
C ASN A 142 19.39 -11.92 0.57
N TRP A 143 18.67 -12.43 -0.44
CA TRP A 143 17.35 -13.04 -0.27
C TRP A 143 17.33 -14.17 0.78
N GLU A 144 18.45 -14.90 0.94
CA GLU A 144 18.60 -15.96 1.94
C GLU A 144 18.50 -15.45 3.39
N ARG A 145 18.69 -14.14 3.60
CA ARG A 145 18.59 -13.48 4.90
C ARG A 145 17.29 -12.71 5.07
N LYS A 146 16.42 -12.64 4.06
CA LYS A 146 15.13 -11.94 4.13
C LYS A 146 14.07 -12.83 4.79
N ARG A 147 13.11 -12.23 5.50
CA ARG A 147 11.96 -12.97 6.05
C ARG A 147 11.07 -13.50 4.92
N PRO A 148 10.35 -14.62 5.11
CA PRO A 148 9.56 -15.25 4.04
C PRO A 148 8.58 -14.32 3.32
N VAL A 149 7.90 -13.43 4.04
CA VAL A 149 6.96 -12.46 3.43
C VAL A 149 7.64 -11.55 2.40
N TRP A 150 8.89 -11.16 2.65
CA TRP A 150 9.65 -10.29 1.76
C TRP A 150 10.20 -11.02 0.55
N VAL A 151 10.28 -12.35 0.63
CA VAL A 151 10.66 -13.20 -0.49
C VAL A 151 9.49 -13.49 -1.41
N MET A 152 8.28 -13.55 -0.87
CA MET A 152 7.05 -13.67 -1.64
C MET A 152 6.76 -12.44 -2.51
N LEU A 153 7.29 -11.27 -2.14
CA LEU A 153 7.07 -9.99 -2.84
C LEU A 153 8.11 -9.68 -3.92
N MET A 154 9.08 -10.58 -4.15
CA MET A 154 10.16 -10.42 -5.15
C MET A 154 9.76 -10.92 -6.54
#